data_AF-A0A3B0UK08-F1
#
_entry.id   AF-A0A3B0UK08-F1
#
_cell.length_a   1.000
_cell.length_b   1.000
_cell.length_c   1.000
_cell.angle_alpha   90.00
_cell.angle_beta   90.00
_cell.angle_gamma   90.00
#
_symmetry.space_group_name_H-M   'P 1'
#
loop_
_entity.id
_entity.type
_entity.pdbx_description
1 polymer ?
#
loop_
_entity_poly.entity_id
_entity_poly.type
_entity_poly.pdbx_seq_one_letter_code
_entity_poly.pdbx_strand_id
1 'polypeptide(L)'
;MLLALDIGNTNITLGVWNGRSLQHHWRLLTNPAQTADAYGIILKALLKDAGVLTAVKQAIIASVVPTLSHTFAQICQQQLSIPFLMVNANLPMGLTILVDQPDAVGTDRLVNAIAAYDLFQSPCIVIDMGTATKFDLVS
;
A
#
# COMPACT_ATOMS: atom_id res chain seq x y z
N MET A 1 2.55 10.85 11.47
CA MET A 1 1.75 10.51 10.28
C MET A 1 2.20 9.16 9.73
N LEU A 2 1.29 8.43 9.09
CA LEU A 2 1.54 7.15 8.42
C LEU A 2 1.66 7.37 6.92
N LEU A 3 2.68 6.79 6.27
CA LEU A 3 2.78 6.71 4.82
C LEU A 3 2.24 5.35 4.35
N ALA A 4 1.13 5.35 3.62
CA ALA A 4 0.59 4.17 2.96
C ALA A 4 1.08 4.12 1.50
N LEU A 5 1.56 2.95 1.09
CA LEU A 5 2.00 2.68 -0.27
C LEU A 5 1.20 1.49 -0.83
N ASP A 6 0.59 1.70 -1.99
CA ASP A 6 -0.06 0.66 -2.79
C ASP A 6 0.69 0.54 -4.11
N ILE A 7 1.42 -0.56 -4.29
CA ILE A 7 2.32 -0.81 -5.42
C ILE A 7 1.65 -1.83 -6.34
N GLY A 8 0.95 -1.32 -7.35
CA GLY A 8 0.35 -2.10 -8.42
C GLY A 8 1.30 -2.35 -9.60
N ASN A 9 0.86 -3.14 -10.58
CA ASN A 9 1.65 -3.39 -11.80
C ASN A 9 1.81 -2.16 -12.69
N THR A 10 0.81 -1.27 -12.71
CA THR A 10 0.80 -0.09 -13.59
C THR A 10 1.14 1.19 -12.83
N ASN A 11 0.65 1.32 -11.60
CA ASN A 11 0.79 2.55 -10.81
C ASN A 11 1.16 2.24 -9.37
N ILE A 12 1.90 3.17 -8.76
CA ILE A 12 2.17 3.22 -7.34
C ILE A 12 1.35 4.37 -6.77
N THR A 13 0.47 4.09 -5.83
CA THR A 13 -0.30 5.10 -5.10
C THR A 13 0.33 5.32 -3.73
N LEU A 14 0.55 6.58 -3.39
CA LEU A 14 1.12 7.01 -2.12
C LEU A 14 0.08 7.83 -1.37
N GLY A 15 -0.06 7.62 -0.07
CA GLY A 15 -0.97 8.39 0.78
C GLY A 15 -0.35 8.71 2.14
N VAL A 16 -0.44 9.97 2.58
CA VAL A 16 -0.01 10.38 3.93
C VAL A 16 -1.24 10.59 4.80
N TRP A 17 -1.32 9.83 5.87
CA TRP A 17 -2.45 9.80 6.79
C TRP A 17 -2.08 10.41 8.16
N ASN A 18 -2.99 11.22 8.69
CA ASN A 18 -2.98 11.68 10.07
C ASN A 18 -4.23 11.13 10.78
N GLY A 19 -4.05 10.06 11.57
CA GLY A 19 -5.19 9.29 12.09
C GLY A 19 -6.02 8.73 10.93
N ARG A 20 -7.32 9.06 10.91
CA ARG A 20 -8.27 8.66 9.86
C ARG A 20 -8.40 9.64 8.70
N SER A 21 -7.56 10.68 8.64
CA SER A 21 -7.65 11.71 7.60
C SER A 21 -6.48 11.65 6.63
N LEU A 22 -6.80 11.47 5.34
CA LEU A 22 -5.84 11.54 4.24
C LEU A 22 -5.44 13.01 4.01
N GLN A 23 -4.16 13.32 4.22
CA GLN A 23 -3.63 14.68 4.08
C GLN A 23 -3.13 14.94 2.66
N HIS A 24 -2.39 13.98 2.10
CA HIS A 24 -1.78 14.08 0.77
C HIS A 24 -1.82 12.73 0.07
N HIS A 25 -1.93 12.76 -1.26
CA HIS A 25 -1.80 11.55 -2.07
C HIS A 25 -1.10 11.86 -3.39
N TRP A 26 -0.39 10.86 -3.92
CA TRP A 26 0.27 10.94 -5.22
C TRP A 26 0.14 9.62 -5.96
N ARG A 27 0.37 9.68 -7.27
CA ARG A 27 0.38 8.52 -8.14
C ARG A 27 1.61 8.58 -9.04
N LEU A 28 2.38 7.49 -9.06
CA LEU A 28 3.57 7.32 -9.88
C LEU A 28 3.36 6.15 -10.83
N LEU A 29 4.09 6.14 -11.94
CA LEU A 29 4.19 4.96 -12.79
C LEU A 29 5.05 3.90 -12.12
N THR A 30 4.63 2.65 -12.29
CA THR A 30 5.40 1.50 -11.81
C THR A 30 6.53 1.21 -12.79
N ASN A 31 7.75 1.21 -12.29
CA ASN A 31 8.94 0.81 -13.03
C ASN A 31 9.74 -0.19 -12.19
N PRO A 32 9.57 -1.51 -12.42
CA PRO A 32 10.25 -2.55 -11.66
C PRO A 32 11.78 -2.50 -11.73
N ALA A 33 12.35 -1.82 -12.75
CA ALA A 33 13.79 -1.66 -12.93
C ALA A 33 14.35 -0.42 -12.23
N GLN A 34 13.51 0.45 -11.66
CA GLN A 34 13.96 1.68 -11.02
C GLN A 34 14.52 1.40 -9.62
N THR A 35 15.65 2.04 -9.32
CA THR A 35 16.42 1.81 -8.10
C THR A 35 15.77 2.47 -6.87
N ALA A 36 16.17 1.99 -5.70
CA ALA A 36 15.77 2.58 -4.42
C ALA A 36 16.19 4.05 -4.32
N ASP A 37 17.36 4.42 -4.82
CA ASP A 37 17.83 5.81 -4.81
C ASP A 37 16.94 6.72 -5.65
N ALA A 38 16.59 6.28 -6.87
CA ALA A 38 15.74 7.07 -7.76
C ALA A 38 14.33 7.24 -7.17
N TYR A 39 13.69 6.16 -6.72
CA TYR A 39 12.38 6.24 -6.07
C TYR A 39 12.43 7.02 -4.75
N GLY A 40 13.50 6.86 -3.98
CA GLY A 40 13.68 7.55 -2.71
C GLY A 40 13.86 9.05 -2.86
N ILE A 41 14.56 9.52 -3.91
CA ILE A 41 14.62 10.94 -4.27
C ILE A 41 13.23 11.47 -4.59
N ILE A 42 12.45 10.77 -5.43
CA ILE A 42 11.08 11.17 -5.78
C ILE A 42 10.22 11.25 -4.52
N LEU A 43 10.23 10.21 -3.68
CA LEU A 43 9.43 10.15 -2.47
C LEU A 43 9.78 11.29 -1.49
N LYS A 44 11.08 11.53 -1.25
CA LYS A 44 11.54 12.62 -0.40
C LYS A 44 11.15 13.99 -0.95
N ALA A 45 11.23 14.18 -2.27
CA ALA A 45 10.82 15.42 -2.91
C ALA A 45 9.33 15.68 -2.69
N LEU A 46 8.46 14.69 -2.94
CA LEU A 46 7.01 14.80 -2.72
C LEU A 46 6.68 15.12 -1.26
N LEU A 47 7.28 14.39 -0.32
CA LEU A 47 7.04 14.61 1.11
C LEU A 47 7.57 15.97 1.60
N LYS A 48 8.70 16.43 1.05
CA LYS A 48 9.27 17.73 1.39
C LYS A 48 8.41 18.87 0.85
N ASP A 49 7.95 18.76 -0.40
CA ASP A 49 7.08 19.74 -1.05
C ASP A 49 5.75 19.90 -0.29
N ALA A 50 5.16 18.79 0.15
CA ALA A 50 3.98 18.81 1.02
C ALA A 50 4.25 19.22 2.48
N GLY A 51 5.51 19.48 2.87
CA GLY A 51 5.86 19.88 4.24
C GLY A 51 5.70 18.77 5.30
N VAL A 52 5.60 17.51 4.88
CA VAL A 52 5.32 16.36 5.78
C VAL A 52 6.49 15.39 5.94
N LEU A 53 7.63 15.63 5.28
CA LEU A 53 8.80 14.74 5.31
C LEU A 53 9.23 14.35 6.74
N THR A 54 9.27 15.31 7.67
CA THR A 54 9.64 15.04 9.07
C THR A 54 8.47 14.52 9.90
N ALA A 55 7.23 14.70 9.45
CA ALA A 55 6.00 14.30 10.15
C ALA A 55 5.61 12.83 9.89
N VAL A 56 6.03 12.26 8.76
CA VAL A 56 5.92 10.82 8.49
C VAL A 56 6.89 10.07 9.40
N LYS A 57 6.36 9.13 10.19
CA LYS A 57 7.13 8.38 11.21
C LYS A 57 7.08 6.86 11.03
N GLN A 58 6.22 6.39 10.14
CA GLN A 58 6.01 4.96 9.89
C GLN A 58 5.38 4.79 8.51
N ALA A 59 5.56 3.60 7.93
CA ALA A 59 4.97 3.25 6.65
C ALA A 59 4.24 1.90 6.67
N ILE A 60 3.30 1.72 5.75
CA ILE A 60 2.68 0.45 5.43
C ILE A 60 2.69 0.25 3.92
N ILE A 61 3.07 -0.93 3.46
CA ILE A 61 3.29 -1.23 2.05
C ILE A 61 2.45 -2.44 1.65
N ALA A 62 1.46 -2.22 0.77
CA ALA A 62 0.82 -3.25 -0.02
C ALA A 62 1.48 -3.28 -1.41
N SER A 63 1.82 -4.46 -1.88
CA SER A 63 2.51 -4.62 -3.17
C SER A 63 2.16 -5.94 -3.82
N VAL A 64 1.85 -5.88 -5.09
CA VAL A 64 1.75 -7.06 -5.98
C VAL A 64 2.95 -7.17 -6.92
N VAL A 65 3.99 -6.33 -6.72
CA VAL A 65 5.22 -6.29 -7.52
C VAL A 65 6.42 -6.64 -6.62
N PRO A 66 6.87 -7.91 -6.58
CA PRO A 66 7.88 -8.38 -5.62
C PRO A 66 9.21 -7.62 -5.66
N THR A 67 9.67 -7.24 -6.85
CA THR A 67 10.93 -6.47 -7.00
C THR A 67 10.86 -5.12 -6.31
N LEU A 68 9.71 -4.44 -6.38
CA LEU A 68 9.52 -3.15 -5.76
C LEU A 68 9.24 -3.24 -4.26
N SER A 69 8.75 -4.38 -3.76
CA SER A 69 8.63 -4.62 -2.32
C SER A 69 9.98 -4.45 -1.61
N HIS A 70 11.05 -5.04 -2.17
CA HIS A 70 12.41 -4.88 -1.64
C HIS A 70 12.89 -3.42 -1.77
N THR A 71 12.66 -2.79 -2.93
CA THR A 71 13.05 -1.41 -3.19
C THR A 71 12.43 -0.43 -2.18
N PHE A 72 11.13 -0.51 -1.91
CA PHE A 72 10.46 0.39 -0.98
C PHE A 72 10.74 0.07 0.50
N ALA A 73 10.97 -1.19 0.84
CA ALA A 73 11.52 -1.58 2.14
C ALA A 73 12.88 -0.91 2.39
N GLN A 74 13.78 -0.95 1.40
CA GLN A 74 15.08 -0.30 1.47
C GLN A 74 14.96 1.23 1.62
N ILE A 75 14.05 1.87 0.89
CA ILE A 75 13.79 3.32 1.04
C ILE A 75 13.34 3.65 2.47
N CYS A 76 12.39 2.89 3.02
CA CYS A 76 11.90 3.13 4.38
C CYS A 76 13.03 2.98 5.42
N GLN A 77 13.86 1.94 5.29
CA GLN A 77 14.94 1.64 6.24
C GLN A 77 16.11 2.61 6.12
N GLN A 78 16.65 2.81 4.91
CA GLN A 78 17.93 3.49 4.70
C GLN A 78 17.78 4.97 4.43
N GLN A 79 16.68 5.38 3.78
CA GLN A 79 16.54 6.75 3.30
C GLN A 79 15.58 7.59 4.14
N LEU A 80 14.47 7.01 4.61
CA LEU A 80 13.53 7.68 5.52
C LEU A 80 13.83 7.37 6.99
N SER A 81 14.52 6.26 7.27
CA SER A 81 14.83 5.78 8.61
C SER A 81 13.59 5.66 9.51
N ILE A 82 12.51 5.09 8.95
CA ILE A 82 11.25 4.84 9.65
C ILE A 82 10.92 3.34 9.66
N PRO A 83 10.25 2.84 10.70
CA PRO A 83 9.67 1.50 10.67
C PRO A 83 8.62 1.39 9.57
N PHE A 84 8.48 0.19 9.01
CA PHE A 84 7.46 -0.12 8.02
C PHE A 84 6.87 -1.51 8.23
N LEU A 85 5.64 -1.70 7.76
CA LEU A 85 4.95 -2.98 7.73
C LEU A 85 4.65 -3.39 6.29
N MET A 86 5.05 -4.60 5.91
CA MET A 86 4.65 -5.21 4.63
C MET A 86 3.34 -5.97 4.80
N VAL A 87 2.32 -5.59 4.03
CA VAL A 87 1.03 -6.29 4.02
C VAL A 87 1.22 -7.69 3.44
N ASN A 88 0.68 -8.68 4.14
CA ASN A 88 0.67 -10.08 3.70
C ASN A 88 -0.51 -10.82 4.36
N ALA A 89 -0.83 -12.02 3.85
CA ALA A 89 -1.97 -12.82 4.29
C ALA A 89 -1.90 -13.29 5.75
N ASN A 90 -0.73 -13.27 6.38
CA ASN A 90 -0.52 -13.74 7.76
C ASN A 90 -0.73 -12.65 8.82
N LEU A 91 -1.02 -11.41 8.42
CA LEU A 91 -1.31 -10.34 9.37
C LEU A 91 -2.67 -10.56 10.06
N PRO A 92 -2.81 -10.17 11.34
CA PRO A 92 -4.10 -10.20 12.02
C PRO A 92 -5.02 -9.12 11.44
N MET A 93 -5.74 -9.46 10.37
CA MET A 93 -6.56 -8.53 9.58
C MET A 93 -8.03 -8.48 10.02
N GLY A 94 -8.43 -9.35 10.96
CA GLY A 94 -9.83 -9.46 11.40
C GLY A 94 -10.77 -10.09 10.37
N LEU A 95 -10.25 -10.54 9.23
CA LEU A 95 -10.98 -11.26 8.19
C LEU A 95 -10.37 -12.65 7.99
N THR A 96 -11.23 -13.63 7.69
CA THR A 96 -10.80 -14.98 7.29
C THR A 96 -10.77 -15.05 5.77
N ILE A 97 -9.63 -15.46 5.20
CA ILE A 97 -9.49 -15.62 3.75
C ILE A 97 -10.04 -17.00 3.36
N LEU A 98 -11.26 -17.03 2.81
CA LEU A 98 -11.98 -18.25 2.42
C LEU A 98 -11.82 -18.55 0.93
N VAL A 99 -10.60 -18.84 0.50
CA VAL A 99 -10.29 -19.34 -0.86
C VAL A 99 -9.36 -20.55 -0.78
N ASP A 100 -9.30 -21.34 -1.85
CA ASP A 100 -8.49 -22.58 -1.88
C ASP A 100 -6.99 -22.33 -1.64
N GLN A 101 -6.48 -21.18 -2.09
CA GLN A 101 -5.07 -20.79 -1.94
C GLN A 101 -4.96 -19.38 -1.34
N PRO A 102 -5.05 -19.23 0.00
CA PRO A 102 -4.99 -17.92 0.66
C PRO A 102 -3.72 -17.13 0.37
N ASP A 103 -2.58 -17.83 0.27
CA ASP A 103 -1.27 -17.21 -0.03
C ASP A 103 -1.16 -16.66 -1.45
N ALA A 104 -2.03 -17.11 -2.37
CA ALA A 104 -2.07 -16.62 -3.75
C ALA A 104 -2.91 -15.34 -3.90
N VAL A 105 -3.58 -14.90 -2.83
CA VAL A 105 -4.40 -13.69 -2.87
C VAL A 105 -3.49 -12.46 -2.89
N GLY A 106 -3.68 -11.62 -3.90
CA GLY A 106 -2.97 -10.35 -4.02
C GLY A 106 -3.22 -9.45 -2.81
N THR A 107 -2.18 -8.74 -2.36
CA THR A 107 -2.27 -7.84 -1.19
C THR A 107 -3.26 -6.70 -1.42
N ASP A 108 -3.45 -6.29 -2.66
CA ASP A 108 -4.47 -5.34 -3.11
C ASP A 108 -5.90 -5.81 -2.80
N ARG A 109 -6.22 -7.08 -3.07
CA ARG A 109 -7.51 -7.69 -2.74
C ARG A 109 -7.74 -7.74 -1.22
N LEU A 110 -6.69 -8.06 -0.47
CA LEU A 110 -6.75 -8.09 1.00
C LEU A 110 -7.07 -6.71 1.58
N VAL A 111 -6.32 -5.67 1.20
CA VAL A 111 -6.55 -4.32 1.73
C VAL A 111 -7.90 -3.76 1.32
N ASN A 112 -8.37 -4.06 0.10
CA ASN A 112 -9.69 -3.69 -0.39
C ASN A 112 -10.80 -4.33 0.45
N ALA A 113 -10.70 -5.63 0.74
CA ALA A 113 -11.67 -6.35 1.56
C ALA A 113 -11.73 -5.80 2.99
N ILE A 114 -10.56 -5.55 3.60
CA ILE A 114 -10.47 -4.97 4.95
C ILE A 114 -11.08 -3.58 5.00
N ALA A 115 -10.72 -2.72 4.04
CA ALA A 115 -11.25 -1.36 3.97
C ALA A 115 -12.77 -1.35 3.75
N ALA A 116 -13.28 -2.22 2.86
CA ALA A 116 -14.72 -2.33 2.63
C ALA A 116 -15.47 -2.77 3.88
N TYR A 117 -14.97 -3.80 4.59
CA TYR A 117 -15.58 -4.24 5.83
C TYR A 117 -15.53 -3.16 6.92
N ASP A 118 -14.39 -2.47 7.09
CA ASP A 118 -14.25 -1.38 8.06
C ASP A 118 -15.25 -0.23 7.79
N LEU A 119 -15.42 0.13 6.52
CA LEU A 119 -16.29 1.23 6.09
C LEU A 119 -17.78 0.91 6.18
N PHE A 120 -18.19 -0.30 5.79
CA PHE A 120 -19.61 -0.64 5.63
C PHE A 120 -20.16 -1.53 6.75
N GLN A 121 -19.31 -2.28 7.45
CA GLN A 121 -19.71 -3.19 8.55
C GLN A 121 -20.84 -4.16 8.16
N SER A 122 -20.89 -4.57 6.88
CA SER A 122 -21.92 -5.43 6.31
C SER A 122 -21.37 -6.23 5.14
N PRO A 123 -21.97 -7.38 4.79
CA PRO A 123 -21.58 -8.12 3.60
C PRO A 123 -21.63 -7.24 2.34
N CYS A 124 -20.58 -7.30 1.52
CA CYS A 124 -20.44 -6.47 0.34
C CYS A 124 -19.65 -7.17 -0.77
N ILE A 125 -19.82 -6.67 -1.99
CA ILE A 125 -18.97 -7.02 -3.13
C ILE A 125 -18.10 -5.81 -3.43
N VAL A 126 -16.78 -5.99 -3.42
CA VAL A 126 -15.81 -4.99 -3.88
C VAL A 126 -15.52 -5.24 -5.35
N ILE A 127 -15.62 -4.19 -6.17
CA ILE A 127 -15.27 -4.22 -7.59
C ILE A 127 -14.08 -3.28 -7.80
N ASP A 128 -12.90 -3.86 -8.01
CA ASP A 128 -11.66 -3.11 -8.29
C ASP A 128 -11.37 -3.10 -9.79
N MET A 129 -11.45 -1.92 -10.40
CA MET A 129 -11.23 -1.71 -11.84
C MET A 129 -9.79 -1.26 -12.10
N GLY A 130 -8.86 -2.19 -11.96
CA GLY A 130 -7.43 -1.98 -12.22
C GLY A 130 -6.97 -2.57 -13.55
N THR A 131 -5.71 -3.06 -13.57
CA THR A 131 -5.15 -3.82 -14.70
C THR A 131 -6.03 -5.02 -15.09
N ALA A 132 -6.68 -5.62 -14.10
CA ALA A 132 -7.78 -6.55 -14.27
C ALA A 132 -8.96 -6.07 -13.42
N THR A 133 -10.18 -6.32 -13.87
CA THR A 133 -11.39 -6.11 -13.07
C THR A 133 -11.55 -7.28 -12.11
N LYS A 134 -11.50 -7.01 -10.80
CA LYS A 134 -11.60 -8.01 -9.74
C LYS A 134 -12.93 -7.86 -8.99
N PHE A 135 -13.46 -9.00 -8.55
CA PHE A 135 -14.67 -9.07 -7.73
C PHE A 135 -14.33 -9.82 -6.45
N ASP A 136 -14.47 -9.16 -5.31
CA ASP A 136 -14.20 -9.73 -3.99
C ASP A 136 -15.48 -9.73 -3.16
N LEU A 137 -15.90 -10.92 -2.71
CA LEU A 137 -17.01 -11.08 -1.78
C LEU A 137 -16.49 -11.01 -0.35
N VAL A 138 -17.09 -10.15 0.47
CA VAL A 138 -16.75 -9.97 1.89
C VAL A 138 -18.02 -10.13 2.72
N SER A 139 -17.99 -10.89 3.82
CA SER A 139 -19.15 -11.19 4.67
C SER A 139 -18.78 -11.37 6.13
#